data_AF-A0A8H5BR86-F1
#
_entry.id   AF-A0A8H5BR86-F1
#
_cell.length_a   1.000
_cell.length_b   1.000
_cell.length_c   1.000
_cell.angle_alpha   90.00
_cell.angle_beta   90.00
_cell.angle_gamma   90.00
#
_symmetry.space_group_name_H-M   'P 1'
#
loop_
_entity.id
_entity.type
_entity.pdbx_description
1 polymer ?
#
loop_
_entity_poly.entity_id
_entity_poly.type
_entity_poly.pdbx_seq_one_letter_code
_entity_poly.pdbx_strand_id
1 'polypeptide(L)'
;MARIKRNPLFAAKNLVGVEISNQITALNAWIQPTAQLFAGLVLRSTQDRSHAQIPSRSVTVLGEGTSGLLQVHASQPSSGTRRNFLQTVLEIFMVHWAAMIIEAWYPKQQSFADILAELSIQKHNSRAAPRIRCGAPVKVLSMMPHSAEFQNWALEILKDLDGILLDANVAFPTSARNDIQRNLVTLSEKAYDLRTALAERDLCGNIQLALVSPDMMFQAKWMEDVQTSASADRECAVALTDAERVAGTCRLGLQMPGTTPGAAAHLILKPKVALLRKLRESL
;
A
#
# COMPACT_ATOMS: atom_id res chain seq x y z
N MET A 1 47.54 17.54 -9.12
CA MET A 1 46.07 17.73 -9.09
C MET A 1 45.39 16.57 -9.79
N ALA A 2 44.86 15.60 -9.04
CA ALA A 2 44.14 14.46 -9.60
C ALA A 2 42.71 14.88 -10.00
N ARG A 3 42.40 14.87 -11.30
CA ARG A 3 41.02 15.00 -11.78
C ARG A 3 40.26 13.73 -11.41
N ILE A 4 39.39 13.83 -10.40
CA ILE A 4 38.40 12.79 -10.08
C ILE A 4 37.46 12.71 -11.29
N LYS A 5 37.66 11.71 -12.15
CA LYS A 5 36.72 11.38 -13.22
C LYS A 5 35.42 10.92 -12.56
N ARG A 6 34.41 11.79 -12.51
CA ARG A 6 33.06 11.41 -12.06
C ARG A 6 32.56 10.31 -12.98
N ASN A 7 32.32 9.14 -12.38
CA ASN A 7 31.91 7.95 -13.10
C ASN A 7 30.46 8.15 -13.57
N PRO A 8 30.16 8.17 -14.89
CA PRO A 8 28.84 8.52 -15.41
C PRO A 8 27.72 7.58 -14.92
N LEU A 9 28.07 6.34 -14.58
CA LEU A 9 27.18 5.36 -13.96
C LEU A 9 26.64 5.80 -12.59
N PHE A 10 27.40 6.55 -11.81
CA PHE A 10 26.94 7.07 -10.52
C PHE A 10 25.95 8.23 -10.68
N ALA A 11 26.15 9.09 -11.69
CA ALA A 11 25.21 10.17 -11.98
C ALA A 11 23.85 9.64 -12.45
N ALA A 12 23.84 8.61 -13.31
CA ALA A 12 22.62 7.97 -13.77
C ALA A 12 21.83 7.28 -12.64
N LYS A 13 22.52 6.58 -11.72
CA LYS A 13 21.86 5.96 -10.55
C LYS A 13 21.20 6.98 -9.62
N ASN A 14 21.85 8.12 -9.40
CA ASN A 14 21.29 9.19 -8.57
C ASN A 14 20.05 9.82 -9.20
N LEU A 15 20.05 10.05 -10.52
CA LEU A 15 18.88 10.57 -11.25
C LEU A 15 17.67 9.63 -11.13
N VAL A 16 17.91 8.32 -11.22
CA VAL A 16 16.82 7.34 -11.12
C VAL A 16 16.27 7.23 -9.70
N GLY A 17 17.14 7.26 -8.68
CA GLY A 17 16.70 7.28 -7.29
C GLY A 17 15.82 8.50 -6.96
N VAL A 18 16.16 9.67 -7.53
CA VAL A 18 15.35 10.89 -7.40
C VAL A 18 13.98 10.72 -8.05
N GLU A 19 13.91 10.15 -9.25
CA GLU A 19 12.63 9.96 -9.96
C GLU A 19 11.70 8.97 -9.22
N ILE A 20 12.21 7.83 -8.74
CA ILE A 20 11.41 6.89 -7.94
C ILE A 20 10.96 7.56 -6.63
N SER A 21 11.85 8.31 -5.99
CA SER A 21 11.51 9.07 -4.78
C SER A 21 10.42 10.11 -5.04
N ASN A 22 10.44 10.78 -6.19
CA ASN A 22 9.40 11.74 -6.59
C ASN A 22 8.06 11.04 -6.80
N GLN A 23 8.05 9.88 -7.48
CA GLN A 23 6.83 9.10 -7.70
C GLN A 23 6.21 8.59 -6.39
N ILE A 24 7.02 8.09 -5.46
CA ILE A 24 6.54 7.70 -4.12
C ILE A 24 6.04 8.90 -3.32
N THR A 25 6.73 10.03 -3.41
CA THR A 25 6.27 11.27 -2.77
C THR A 25 4.92 11.71 -3.34
N ALA A 26 4.73 11.62 -4.66
CA ALA A 26 3.47 11.94 -5.33
C ALA A 26 2.35 10.97 -4.94
N LEU A 27 2.63 9.67 -4.85
CA LEU A 27 1.67 8.66 -4.39
C LEU A 27 1.26 8.91 -2.93
N ASN A 28 2.23 9.13 -2.03
CA ASN A 28 1.99 9.46 -0.63
C ASN A 28 1.17 10.77 -0.48
N ALA A 29 1.47 11.79 -1.28
CA ALA A 29 0.74 13.06 -1.31
C ALA A 29 -0.68 12.92 -1.86
N TRP A 30 -0.97 11.89 -2.65
CA TRP A 30 -2.30 11.57 -3.14
C TRP A 30 -3.11 10.75 -2.13
N ILE A 31 -2.48 9.79 -1.43
CA ILE A 31 -3.15 8.92 -0.45
C ILE A 31 -3.75 9.73 0.70
N GLN A 32 -2.99 10.63 1.32
CA GLN A 32 -3.43 11.40 2.49
C GLN A 32 -4.75 12.17 2.26
N PRO A 33 -4.87 13.07 1.27
CA PRO A 33 -6.11 13.82 1.04
C PRO A 33 -7.26 12.90 0.61
N THR A 34 -6.99 11.80 -0.08
CA THR A 34 -8.02 10.84 -0.49
C THR A 34 -8.58 10.07 0.71
N ALA A 35 -7.72 9.64 1.63
CA ALA A 35 -8.13 9.03 2.89
C ALA A 35 -8.93 10.00 3.76
N GLN A 36 -8.53 11.28 3.82
CA GLN A 36 -9.28 12.33 4.50
C GLN A 36 -10.67 12.54 3.89
N LEU A 37 -10.77 12.57 2.56
CA LEU A 37 -12.05 12.64 1.84
C LEU A 37 -12.95 11.45 2.19
N PHE A 38 -12.40 10.23 2.14
CA PHE A 38 -13.14 9.00 2.45
C PHE A 38 -13.62 9.00 3.90
N ALA A 39 -12.78 9.36 4.86
CA ALA A 39 -13.18 9.50 6.26
C ALA A 39 -14.34 10.50 6.42
N GLY A 40 -14.28 11.61 5.70
CA GLY A 40 -15.36 12.60 5.66
C GLY A 40 -16.68 12.06 5.10
N LEU A 41 -16.62 11.19 4.08
CA LEU A 41 -17.81 10.55 3.50
C LEU A 41 -18.42 9.51 4.44
N VAL A 42 -17.59 8.68 5.09
CA VAL A 42 -18.05 7.67 6.06
C VAL A 42 -18.78 8.32 7.23
N LEU A 43 -18.23 9.40 7.80
CA LEU A 43 -18.83 10.09 8.94
C LEU A 43 -20.15 10.80 8.62
N ARG A 44 -20.44 11.10 7.35
CA ARG A 44 -21.71 11.68 6.91
C ARG A 44 -22.78 10.63 6.65
N SER A 45 -22.40 9.36 6.60
CA SER A 45 -23.31 8.27 6.37
C SER A 45 -24.13 8.01 7.64
N THR A 46 -25.45 8.02 7.50
CA THR A 46 -26.39 7.58 8.53
C THR A 46 -26.73 6.09 8.41
N GLN A 47 -26.06 5.39 7.51
CA GLN A 47 -26.41 4.02 7.16
C GLN A 47 -25.80 3.04 8.16
N ASP A 48 -26.63 2.57 9.09
CA ASP A 48 -26.34 1.43 9.94
C ASP A 48 -26.41 0.15 9.09
N ARG A 49 -25.35 -0.68 9.10
CA ARG A 49 -25.35 -1.93 8.34
C ARG A 49 -25.85 -3.06 9.22
N SER A 50 -26.88 -3.76 8.74
CA SER A 50 -27.18 -5.12 9.20
C SER A 50 -26.00 -6.03 8.85
N HIS A 51 -25.53 -6.81 9.82
CA HIS A 51 -24.40 -7.75 9.72
C HIS A 51 -24.65 -8.85 8.66
N ALA A 52 -24.49 -8.52 7.37
CA ALA A 52 -24.17 -9.54 6.39
C ALA A 52 -22.72 -9.96 6.64
N GLN A 53 -22.48 -11.26 6.84
CA GLN A 53 -21.16 -11.83 7.11
C GLN A 53 -20.24 -11.69 5.88
N ILE A 54 -19.67 -10.50 5.68
CA ILE A 54 -18.52 -10.32 4.80
C ILE A 54 -17.31 -10.77 5.62
N PRO A 55 -16.53 -11.77 5.17
CA PRO A 55 -15.29 -12.14 5.85
C PRO A 55 -14.39 -10.91 5.93
N SER A 56 -14.18 -10.39 7.13
CA SER A 56 -13.34 -9.21 7.30
C SER A 56 -11.87 -9.59 7.14
N ARG A 57 -11.17 -8.85 6.27
CA ARG A 57 -9.71 -8.91 6.12
C ARG A 57 -9.00 -7.88 7.00
N SER A 58 -9.71 -7.26 7.95
CA SER A 58 -9.14 -6.18 8.77
C SER A 58 -7.88 -6.61 9.49
N VAL A 59 -7.84 -7.80 10.11
CA VAL A 59 -6.66 -8.29 10.83
C VAL A 59 -5.47 -8.48 9.87
N THR A 60 -5.71 -8.99 8.67
CA THR A 60 -4.66 -9.18 7.66
C THR A 60 -4.09 -7.86 7.14
N VAL A 61 -4.94 -6.84 6.98
CA VAL A 61 -4.57 -5.55 6.38
C VAL A 61 -4.05 -4.55 7.41
N LEU A 62 -4.69 -4.48 8.58
CA LEU A 62 -4.49 -3.47 9.61
C LEU A 62 -3.79 -4.00 10.86
N GLY A 63 -3.63 -5.31 11.01
CA GLY A 63 -3.11 -5.94 12.22
C GLY A 63 -4.15 -6.11 13.33
N GLU A 64 -3.78 -6.87 14.35
CA GLU A 64 -4.66 -7.19 15.48
C GLU A 64 -4.99 -5.94 16.30
N GLY A 65 -3.98 -5.09 16.56
CA GLY A 65 -4.16 -3.89 17.36
C GLY A 65 -5.19 -2.93 16.76
N THR A 66 -5.03 -2.59 15.49
CA THR A 66 -5.91 -1.64 14.79
C THR A 66 -7.31 -2.23 14.57
N SER A 67 -7.42 -3.51 14.22
CA SER A 67 -8.72 -4.20 14.12
C SER A 67 -9.47 -4.21 15.45
N GLY A 68 -8.79 -4.43 16.58
CA GLY A 68 -9.40 -4.31 17.90
C GLY A 68 -9.92 -2.90 18.18
N LEU A 69 -9.17 -1.86 17.79
CA LEU A 69 -9.61 -0.47 17.91
C LEU A 69 -10.83 -0.15 17.05
N LEU A 70 -10.98 -0.74 15.86
CA LEU A 70 -12.18 -0.61 15.02
C LEU A 70 -13.42 -1.18 15.72
N GLN A 71 -13.30 -2.33 16.39
CA GLN A 71 -14.40 -2.93 17.13
C GLN A 71 -14.79 -2.11 18.37
N VAL A 72 -13.81 -1.53 19.07
CA VAL A 72 -14.07 -0.58 20.17
C VAL A 72 -14.81 0.66 19.65
N HIS A 73 -14.36 1.21 18.52
CA HIS A 73 -15.02 2.33 17.85
C HIS A 73 -16.48 2.01 17.50
N ALA A 74 -16.74 0.83 16.94
CA ALA A 74 -18.09 0.37 16.61
C ALA A 74 -19.03 0.39 17.83
N SER A 75 -18.48 0.10 19.01
CA SER A 75 -19.21 0.04 20.28
C SER A 75 -19.40 1.41 20.96
N GLN A 76 -18.67 2.45 20.54
CA GLN A 76 -18.67 3.78 21.17
C GLN A 76 -18.90 4.93 20.18
N PRO A 77 -20.11 5.05 19.61
CA PRO A 77 -20.42 5.97 18.52
C PRO A 77 -20.63 7.43 18.96
N SER A 78 -20.00 7.94 20.03
CA SER A 78 -20.15 9.33 20.52
C SER A 78 -18.86 10.19 20.49
N SER A 79 -17.75 9.61 20.01
CA SER A 79 -16.46 10.24 19.65
C SER A 79 -16.45 11.51 18.77
N GLY A 80 -15.98 12.67 19.22
CA GLY A 80 -15.64 13.80 18.32
C GLY A 80 -14.36 13.59 17.50
N THR A 81 -13.49 12.65 17.92
CA THR A 81 -12.14 12.44 17.38
C THR A 81 -12.08 11.42 16.24
N ARG A 82 -13.23 10.81 15.91
CA ARG A 82 -13.39 9.72 14.92
C ARG A 82 -12.84 10.01 13.53
N ARG A 83 -12.80 11.27 13.11
CA ARG A 83 -12.28 11.62 11.78
C ARG A 83 -10.82 11.27 11.61
N ASN A 84 -9.98 11.62 12.58
CA ASN A 84 -8.54 11.37 12.49
C ASN A 84 -8.26 9.87 12.58
N PHE A 85 -8.96 9.16 13.46
CA PHE A 85 -8.90 7.71 13.55
C PHE A 85 -9.24 7.04 12.22
N LEU A 86 -10.42 7.32 11.65
CA LEU A 86 -10.85 6.72 10.37
C LEU A 86 -9.92 7.14 9.22
N GLN A 87 -9.48 8.39 9.19
CA GLN A 87 -8.50 8.84 8.19
C GLN A 87 -7.23 8.00 8.26
N THR A 88 -6.64 7.83 9.44
CA THR A 88 -5.41 7.03 9.60
C THR A 88 -5.62 5.57 9.19
N VAL A 89 -6.75 4.97 9.56
CA VAL A 89 -7.09 3.60 9.14
C VAL A 89 -7.20 3.48 7.62
N LEU A 90 -7.84 4.47 6.98
CA LEU A 90 -7.96 4.52 5.52
C LEU A 90 -6.62 4.77 4.82
N GLU A 91 -5.72 5.57 5.40
CA GLU A 91 -4.35 5.73 4.92
C GLU A 91 -3.59 4.40 4.95
N ILE A 92 -3.64 3.67 6.08
CA ILE A 92 -3.01 2.35 6.22
C ILE A 92 -3.56 1.37 5.18
N PHE A 93 -4.89 1.35 5.01
CA PHE A 93 -5.55 0.51 4.01
C PHE A 93 -5.08 0.79 2.58
N MET A 94 -5.05 2.07 2.17
CA MET A 94 -4.61 2.46 0.84
C MET A 94 -3.14 2.14 0.59
N VAL A 95 -2.27 2.36 1.60
CA VAL A 95 -0.85 2.00 1.52
C VAL A 95 -0.65 0.50 1.39
N HIS A 96 -1.39 -0.31 2.16
CA HIS A 96 -1.33 -1.77 2.06
C HIS A 96 -1.63 -2.24 0.63
N TRP A 97 -2.72 -1.75 0.03
CA TRP A 97 -3.08 -2.13 -1.34
C TRP A 97 -2.11 -1.60 -2.39
N ALA A 98 -1.62 -0.36 -2.24
CA ALA A 98 -0.57 0.16 -3.10
C ALA A 98 0.68 -0.73 -3.05
N ALA A 99 1.11 -1.12 -1.85
CA ALA A 99 2.24 -2.02 -1.66
C ALA A 99 2.02 -3.39 -2.31
N MET A 100 0.83 -4.00 -2.13
CA MET A 100 0.48 -5.28 -2.75
C MET A 100 0.57 -5.23 -4.28
N ILE A 101 0.15 -4.11 -4.90
CA ILE A 101 0.27 -3.90 -6.34
C ILE A 101 1.75 -3.73 -6.73
N ILE A 102 2.49 -2.87 -6.02
CA ILE A 102 3.89 -2.54 -6.32
C ILE A 102 4.81 -3.76 -6.20
N GLU A 103 4.66 -4.55 -5.14
CA GLU A 103 5.46 -5.75 -4.88
C GLU A 103 5.04 -6.96 -5.73
N ALA A 104 4.12 -6.79 -6.68
CA ALA A 104 3.64 -7.84 -7.57
C ALA A 104 2.86 -8.98 -6.90
N TRP A 105 2.47 -8.84 -5.64
CA TRP A 105 1.52 -9.76 -4.98
C TRP A 105 0.11 -9.64 -5.54
N TYR A 106 -0.19 -8.54 -6.24
CA TYR A 106 -1.45 -8.28 -6.90
C TYR A 106 -1.26 -7.78 -8.36
N PRO A 107 -2.09 -8.22 -9.34
CA PRO A 107 -3.09 -9.28 -9.22
C PRO A 107 -2.40 -10.59 -8.87
N LYS A 108 -3.10 -11.51 -8.18
CA LYS A 108 -2.53 -12.82 -7.86
C LYS A 108 -2.03 -13.44 -9.15
N GLN A 109 -0.71 -13.55 -9.30
CA GLN A 109 -0.15 -14.17 -10.48
C GLN A 109 -0.69 -15.60 -10.54
N GLN A 110 -1.21 -16.00 -11.70
CA GLN A 110 -1.53 -17.40 -11.94
C GLN A 110 -0.27 -18.20 -11.58
N SER A 111 -0.42 -19.17 -10.69
CA SER A 111 0.71 -20.03 -10.36
C SER A 111 1.14 -20.74 -11.64
N PHE A 112 2.42 -21.14 -11.72
CA PHE A 112 2.87 -21.95 -12.85
C PHE A 112 2.01 -23.21 -13.02
N ALA A 113 1.49 -23.77 -11.93
CA ALA A 113 0.54 -24.88 -11.97
C ALA A 113 -0.80 -24.51 -12.63
N ASP A 114 -1.33 -23.31 -12.39
CA ASP A 114 -2.55 -22.80 -13.02
C ASP A 114 -2.35 -22.61 -14.53
N ILE A 115 -1.18 -22.07 -14.92
CA ILE A 115 -0.80 -21.94 -16.34
C ILE A 115 -0.71 -23.32 -16.99
N LEU A 116 -0.06 -24.28 -16.33
CA LEU A 116 0.02 -25.66 -16.84
C LEU A 116 -1.37 -26.32 -16.93
N ALA A 117 -2.25 -26.07 -15.96
CA ALA A 117 -3.62 -26.57 -15.98
C ALA A 117 -4.40 -25.97 -17.16
N GLU A 118 -4.31 -24.65 -17.37
CA GLU A 118 -4.96 -23.95 -18.48
C GLU A 118 -4.46 -24.46 -19.84
N LEU A 119 -3.14 -24.62 -19.99
CA LEU A 119 -2.52 -25.19 -21.20
C LEU A 119 -2.94 -26.65 -21.43
N SER A 120 -3.10 -27.45 -20.37
CA SER A 120 -3.57 -28.83 -20.47
C SER A 120 -5.03 -28.92 -20.94
N ILE A 121 -5.88 -27.99 -20.49
CA ILE A 121 -7.30 -27.89 -20.87
C ILE A 121 -7.45 -27.40 -22.32
N GLN A 122 -6.66 -26.40 -22.74
CA GLN A 122 -6.67 -25.90 -24.12
C GLN A 122 -6.28 -26.99 -25.14
N LYS A 123 -5.36 -27.89 -24.77
CA LYS A 123 -4.95 -29.02 -25.62
C LYS A 123 -6.07 -30.03 -25.88
N HIS A 124 -7.04 -30.13 -24.97
CA HIS A 124 -8.19 -31.03 -25.13
C HIS A 124 -9.36 -30.42 -25.91
N ASN A 125 -9.55 -29.10 -25.86
CA ASN A 125 -10.74 -28.44 -26.41
C ASN A 125 -10.55 -27.78 -27.78
N SER A 126 -9.33 -27.67 -28.30
CA SER A 126 -9.07 -26.96 -29.57
C SER A 126 -8.49 -27.86 -30.66
N ARG A 127 -9.32 -28.27 -31.63
CA ARG A 127 -8.86 -28.86 -32.92
C ARG A 127 -8.10 -27.85 -33.82
N ALA A 128 -7.95 -26.60 -33.39
CA ALA A 128 -7.29 -25.52 -34.14
C ALA A 128 -6.40 -24.59 -33.28
N ALA A 129 -5.88 -25.04 -32.13
CA ALA A 129 -4.94 -24.24 -31.36
C ALA A 129 -3.53 -24.26 -31.99
N PRO A 130 -2.82 -23.12 -32.08
CA PRO A 130 -1.45 -23.08 -32.57
C PRO A 130 -0.56 -23.95 -31.67
N ARG A 131 0.11 -24.94 -32.27
CA ARG A 131 1.04 -25.84 -31.57
C ARG A 131 2.13 -25.02 -30.90
N ILE A 132 2.11 -24.95 -29.57
CA ILE A 132 3.21 -24.39 -28.77
C ILE A 132 4.45 -25.23 -29.05
N ARG A 133 5.42 -24.67 -29.79
CA ARG A 133 6.70 -25.33 -30.08
C ARG A 133 7.65 -25.07 -28.91
N CYS A 134 8.21 -26.15 -28.36
CA CYS A 134 9.30 -26.03 -27.38
C CYS A 134 10.45 -25.22 -28.00
N GLY A 135 10.88 -24.13 -27.34
CA GLY A 135 11.89 -23.21 -27.84
C GLY A 135 11.38 -22.02 -28.66
N ALA A 136 10.07 -21.90 -28.93
CA ALA A 136 9.52 -20.71 -29.55
C ALA A 136 9.27 -19.62 -28.48
N PRO A 137 9.74 -18.37 -28.71
CA PRO A 137 9.50 -17.28 -27.78
C PRO A 137 8.00 -16.97 -27.73
N VAL A 138 7.37 -17.24 -26.59
CA VAL A 138 6.02 -16.76 -26.31
C VAL A 138 6.16 -15.28 -25.99
N LYS A 139 5.46 -14.43 -26.75
CA LYS A 139 5.36 -13.00 -26.44
C LYS A 139 4.46 -12.87 -25.21
N VAL A 140 5.05 -12.87 -24.01
CA VAL A 140 4.33 -12.77 -22.72
C VAL A 140 3.86 -11.34 -22.44
N LEU A 141 4.39 -10.34 -23.16
CA LEU A 141 3.98 -8.94 -22.99
C LEU A 141 2.80 -8.62 -23.91
N SER A 142 1.59 -8.90 -23.41
CA SER A 142 0.37 -8.31 -23.93
C SER A 142 0.30 -6.85 -23.49
N MET A 143 0.60 -5.91 -24.41
CA MET A 143 0.32 -4.48 -24.23
C MET A 143 -1.17 -4.21 -24.38
N MET A 144 -2.01 -4.89 -23.61
CA MET A 144 -3.44 -4.55 -23.54
C MET A 144 -3.59 -3.30 -22.69
N PRO A 145 -4.51 -2.39 -23.03
CA PRO A 145 -4.84 -1.27 -22.16
C PRO A 145 -5.36 -1.82 -20.83
N HIS A 146 -4.57 -1.67 -19.75
CA HIS A 146 -4.87 -2.16 -18.40
C HIS A 146 -6.11 -1.50 -17.76
N SER A 147 -6.80 -0.59 -18.45
CA SER A 147 -7.92 0.17 -17.90
C SER A 147 -9.08 -0.71 -17.43
N ALA A 148 -9.40 -1.79 -18.14
CA ALA A 148 -10.43 -2.74 -17.72
C ALA A 148 -10.00 -3.57 -16.50
N GLU A 149 -8.70 -3.87 -16.37
CA GLU A 149 -8.16 -4.62 -15.24
C GLU A 149 -8.19 -3.78 -13.96
N PHE A 150 -7.79 -2.50 -14.05
CA PHE A 150 -7.83 -1.59 -12.90
C PHE A 150 -9.25 -1.37 -12.35
N GLN A 151 -10.28 -1.43 -13.20
CA GLN A 151 -11.67 -1.38 -12.73
C GLN A 151 -12.02 -2.59 -11.87
N ASN A 152 -11.62 -3.79 -12.29
CA ASN A 152 -11.84 -5.01 -11.52
C ASN A 152 -11.06 -4.96 -10.20
N TRP A 153 -9.81 -4.48 -10.25
CA TRP A 153 -8.99 -4.30 -9.05
C TRP A 153 -9.63 -3.33 -8.06
N ALA A 154 -10.13 -2.19 -8.55
CA ALA A 154 -10.83 -1.23 -7.72
C ALA A 154 -12.09 -1.81 -7.06
N LEU A 155 -12.83 -2.70 -7.74
CA LEU A 155 -13.97 -3.39 -7.16
C LEU A 155 -13.58 -4.36 -6.04
N GLU A 156 -12.48 -5.10 -6.20
CA GLU A 156 -11.94 -5.99 -5.17
C GLU A 156 -11.44 -5.20 -3.96
N ILE A 157 -10.68 -4.12 -4.20
CA ILE A 157 -10.23 -3.21 -3.14
C ILE A 157 -11.43 -2.61 -2.42
N LEU A 158 -12.46 -2.19 -3.14
CA LEU A 158 -13.68 -1.64 -2.56
C LEU A 158 -14.42 -2.67 -1.68
N LYS A 159 -14.44 -3.95 -2.09
CA LYS A 159 -15.04 -5.03 -1.30
C LYS A 159 -14.30 -5.26 0.02
N ASP A 160 -12.98 -5.25 0.00
CA ASP A 160 -12.17 -5.40 1.22
C ASP A 160 -12.32 -4.18 2.13
N LEU A 161 -12.42 -2.99 1.55
CA LEU A 161 -12.72 -1.75 2.28
C LEU A 161 -14.10 -1.80 2.93
N ASP A 162 -15.12 -2.28 2.20
CA ASP A 162 -16.47 -2.51 2.73
C ASP A 162 -16.44 -3.44 3.96
N GLY A 163 -15.58 -4.47 3.95
CA GLY A 163 -15.38 -5.38 5.08
C GLY A 163 -14.72 -4.72 6.29
N ILE A 164 -13.70 -3.89 6.08
CA ILE A 164 -13.03 -3.14 7.16
C ILE A 164 -13.98 -2.12 7.81
N LEU A 165 -14.78 -1.42 7.00
CA LEU A 165 -15.75 -0.46 7.52
C LEU A 165 -16.88 -1.14 8.30
N LEU A 166 -17.26 -2.36 7.89
CA LEU A 166 -18.23 -3.17 8.64
C LEU A 166 -17.75 -3.47 10.06
N ASP A 167 -16.46 -3.75 10.26
CA ASP A 167 -15.89 -3.97 11.61
C ASP A 167 -15.96 -2.73 12.50
N ALA A 168 -15.99 -1.54 11.89
CA ALA A 168 -16.16 -0.27 12.58
C ALA A 168 -17.62 0.16 12.71
N ASN A 169 -18.57 -0.68 12.28
CA ASN A 169 -20.00 -0.41 12.14
C ASN A 169 -20.29 0.90 11.38
N VAL A 170 -19.60 1.11 10.26
CA VAL A 170 -19.79 2.26 9.39
C VAL A 170 -19.83 1.82 7.92
N ALA A 171 -20.33 2.70 7.05
CA ALA A 171 -20.40 2.43 5.62
C ALA A 171 -20.29 3.72 4.81
N PHE A 172 -19.83 3.61 3.57
CA PHE A 172 -19.94 4.72 2.64
C PHE A 172 -21.39 4.94 2.19
N PRO A 173 -21.79 6.19 1.92
CA PRO A 173 -23.07 6.45 1.28
C PRO A 173 -23.09 5.87 -0.13
N THR A 174 -24.20 5.27 -0.53
CA THR A 174 -24.38 4.64 -1.86
C THR A 174 -24.13 5.62 -3.01
N SER A 175 -24.47 6.90 -2.83
CA SER A 175 -24.24 7.97 -3.80
C SER A 175 -22.76 8.23 -4.08
N ALA A 176 -21.86 7.97 -3.13
CA ALA A 176 -20.42 8.19 -3.30
C ALA A 176 -19.67 6.96 -3.84
N ARG A 177 -20.34 5.82 -4.01
CA ARG A 177 -19.69 4.55 -4.38
C ARG A 177 -18.90 4.65 -5.69
N ASN A 178 -19.46 5.32 -6.70
CA ASN A 178 -18.82 5.50 -8.00
C ASN A 178 -17.60 6.42 -7.91
N ASP A 179 -17.61 7.43 -7.03
CA ASP A 179 -16.48 8.33 -6.83
C ASP A 179 -15.35 7.62 -6.10
N ILE A 180 -15.68 6.81 -5.10
CA ILE A 180 -14.73 5.98 -4.37
C ILE A 180 -14.06 4.99 -5.32
N GLN A 181 -14.84 4.26 -6.12
CA GLN A 181 -14.30 3.33 -7.11
C GLN A 181 -13.34 4.03 -8.08
N ARG A 182 -13.72 5.21 -8.60
CA ARG A 182 -12.82 6.00 -9.48
C ARG A 182 -11.50 6.38 -8.80
N ASN A 183 -11.52 6.78 -7.53
CA ASN A 183 -10.31 7.04 -6.78
C ASN A 183 -9.46 5.78 -6.59
N LEU A 184 -10.08 4.62 -6.33
CA LEU A 184 -9.35 3.34 -6.20
C LEU A 184 -8.74 2.87 -7.53
N VAL A 185 -9.34 3.20 -8.67
CA VAL A 185 -8.72 3.01 -9.99
C VAL A 185 -7.46 3.86 -10.10
N THR A 186 -7.53 5.15 -9.75
CA THR A 186 -6.35 6.04 -9.76
C THR A 186 -5.25 5.56 -8.80
N LEU A 187 -5.61 5.03 -7.63
CA LEU A 187 -4.64 4.39 -6.73
C LEU A 187 -3.93 3.22 -7.42
N SER A 188 -4.70 2.36 -8.08
CA SER A 188 -4.19 1.18 -8.77
C SER A 188 -3.26 1.55 -9.93
N GLU A 189 -3.63 2.55 -10.72
CA GLU A 189 -2.82 3.10 -11.81
C GLU A 189 -1.50 3.65 -11.27
N LYS A 190 -1.53 4.52 -10.26
CA LYS A 190 -0.31 5.10 -9.66
C LYS A 190 0.61 4.05 -9.05
N ALA A 191 0.05 3.05 -8.37
CA ALA A 191 0.81 1.96 -7.78
C ALA A 191 1.43 1.07 -8.87
N TYR A 192 0.71 0.82 -9.97
CA TYR A 192 1.23 0.05 -11.11
C TYR A 192 2.30 0.81 -11.88
N ASP A 193 2.15 2.11 -12.10
CA ASP A 193 3.18 2.97 -12.72
C ASP A 193 4.47 2.95 -11.88
N LEU A 194 4.34 2.97 -10.56
CA LEU A 194 5.49 2.86 -9.67
C LEU A 194 6.12 1.46 -9.70
N ARG A 195 5.31 0.40 -9.84
CA ARG A 195 5.81 -0.96 -10.06
C ARG A 195 6.61 -1.07 -11.34
N THR A 196 6.08 -0.58 -12.46
CA THR A 196 6.77 -0.63 -13.75
C THR A 196 8.04 0.19 -13.69
N ALA A 197 8.00 1.37 -13.06
CA ALA A 197 9.19 2.15 -12.78
C ALA A 197 10.21 1.34 -11.97
N LEU A 198 9.84 0.68 -10.88
CA LEU A 198 10.77 -0.14 -10.08
C LEU A 198 11.32 -1.35 -10.86
N ALA A 199 10.48 -2.06 -11.63
CA ALA A 199 10.86 -3.25 -12.40
C ALA A 199 11.73 -2.94 -13.62
N GLU A 200 11.42 -1.89 -14.39
CA GLU A 200 12.29 -1.41 -15.48
C GLU A 200 13.65 -0.94 -14.94
N ARG A 201 13.70 -0.64 -13.64
CA ARG A 201 14.82 -0.06 -12.93
C ARG A 201 15.48 -1.04 -11.97
N ASP A 202 15.39 -2.35 -12.20
CA ASP A 202 16.36 -3.32 -11.64
C ASP A 202 17.81 -2.98 -12.06
N LEU A 203 17.99 -2.11 -13.06
CA LEU A 203 19.26 -1.43 -13.40
C LEU A 203 19.71 -0.35 -12.38
N CYS A 204 18.88 0.02 -11.41
CA CYS A 204 19.00 1.25 -10.63
C CYS A 204 19.45 1.04 -9.19
N GLY A 205 20.10 -0.09 -8.94
CA GLY A 205 20.80 -0.33 -7.68
C GLY A 205 19.93 -0.94 -6.58
N ASN A 206 18.98 -1.79 -6.97
CA ASN A 206 18.15 -2.59 -6.05
C ASN A 206 17.29 -1.73 -5.11
N ILE A 207 16.73 -0.62 -5.57
CA ILE A 207 15.82 0.18 -4.75
C ILE A 207 14.56 -0.64 -4.45
N GLN A 208 14.18 -0.70 -3.18
CA GLN A 208 13.02 -1.45 -2.67
C GLN A 208 12.12 -0.52 -1.87
N LEU A 209 10.83 -0.88 -1.79
CA LEU A 209 9.92 -0.25 -0.85
C LEU A 209 10.38 -0.53 0.59
N ALA A 210 10.27 0.47 1.45
CA ALA A 210 10.36 0.29 2.88
C ALA A 210 8.95 0.34 3.46
N LEU A 211 8.49 -0.79 3.98
CA LEU A 211 7.18 -1.00 4.58
C LEU A 211 7.33 -1.54 5.99
N VAL A 212 6.44 -1.14 6.88
CA VAL A 212 6.38 -1.64 8.26
C VAL A 212 5.08 -2.43 8.41
N SER A 213 5.21 -3.69 8.78
CA SER A 213 4.05 -4.52 9.10
C SER A 213 3.35 -3.99 10.35
N PRO A 214 2.02 -4.10 10.42
CA PRO A 214 1.28 -3.81 11.66
C PRO A 214 1.83 -4.60 12.86
N ASP A 215 1.62 -4.08 14.06
CA ASP A 215 2.00 -4.64 15.35
C ASP A 215 3.51 -4.78 15.61
N MET A 216 4.37 -4.41 14.65
CA MET A 216 5.82 -4.31 14.85
C MET A 216 6.18 -3.19 15.84
N MET A 217 7.30 -3.34 16.54
CA MET A 217 7.82 -2.28 17.42
C MET A 217 8.36 -1.11 16.60
N PHE A 218 8.01 0.11 17.02
CA PHE A 218 8.49 1.34 16.43
C PHE A 218 9.99 1.50 16.60
N GLN A 219 10.67 1.90 15.53
CA GLN A 219 12.12 2.11 15.53
C GLN A 219 12.44 3.47 14.89
N ALA A 220 12.61 4.50 15.71
CA ALA A 220 12.87 5.88 15.27
C ALA A 220 14.10 6.02 14.35
N LYS A 221 15.05 5.07 14.45
CA LYS A 221 16.23 4.99 13.57
C LYS A 221 15.82 5.00 12.09
N TRP A 222 14.76 4.30 11.72
CA TRP A 222 14.38 4.11 10.32
C TRP A 222 12.90 4.34 10.00
N MET A 223 12.05 4.51 11.01
CA MET A 223 10.65 4.90 10.87
C MET A 223 10.45 6.37 11.24
N GLU A 224 9.39 6.99 10.73
CA GLU A 224 8.92 8.31 11.15
C GLU A 224 7.46 8.19 11.63
N ASP A 225 7.11 8.79 12.76
CA ASP A 225 5.72 8.82 13.21
C ASP A 225 4.94 9.92 12.48
N VAL A 226 3.79 9.56 11.92
CA VAL A 226 2.91 10.43 11.13
C VAL A 226 2.41 11.66 11.90
N GLN A 227 2.31 11.58 13.23
CA GLN A 227 1.82 12.67 14.08
C GLN A 227 2.93 13.58 14.62
N THR A 228 4.21 13.23 14.45
CA THR A 228 5.32 14.12 14.79
C THR A 228 5.45 15.18 13.70
N SER A 229 4.87 16.36 13.93
CA SER A 229 5.16 17.53 13.11
C SER A 229 6.63 17.92 13.30
N ALA A 230 7.32 18.25 12.20
CA ALA A 230 8.75 18.61 12.18
C ALA A 230 9.12 19.83 13.05
N SER A 231 8.15 20.46 13.70
CA SER A 231 8.25 21.70 14.48
C SER A 231 7.84 21.55 15.95
N ALA A 232 7.35 20.39 16.41
CA ALA A 232 6.96 20.17 17.81
C ALA A 232 7.93 19.19 18.51
N ASP A 233 8.75 19.77 19.38
CA ASP A 233 9.47 19.15 20.50
C ASP A 233 10.34 17.92 20.20
N ARG A 234 11.60 18.22 19.83
CA ARG A 234 12.74 17.30 20.01
C ARG A 234 12.87 16.79 21.46
N GLU A 235 12.28 17.46 22.43
CA GLU A 235 12.28 17.05 23.85
C GLU A 235 11.24 15.96 24.15
N CYS A 236 10.14 15.86 23.39
CA CYS A 236 9.12 14.82 23.60
C CYS A 236 9.43 13.52 22.84
N ALA A 237 10.27 13.60 21.80
CA ALA A 237 10.76 12.44 21.05
C ALA A 237 11.60 11.46 21.91
N VAL A 238 12.13 11.91 23.05
CA VAL A 238 12.94 11.10 23.98
C VAL A 238 12.06 10.19 24.86
N ALA A 239 10.76 10.48 24.97
CA ALA A 239 9.81 9.69 25.77
C ALA A 239 8.94 8.73 24.94
N LEU A 240 9.12 8.67 23.61
CA LEU A 240 8.63 7.54 22.81
C LEU A 240 9.55 6.35 23.10
N THR A 241 9.28 5.66 24.22
CA THR A 241 9.97 4.43 24.57
C THR A 241 9.93 3.48 23.37
N ASP A 242 11.07 2.89 23.01
CA ASP A 242 11.31 1.92 21.93
C ASP A 242 10.43 0.63 21.98
N ALA A 243 9.32 0.65 22.71
CA ALA A 243 8.37 -0.43 22.93
C ALA A 243 6.94 -0.12 22.41
N GLU A 244 6.72 1.00 21.72
CA GLU A 244 5.41 1.29 21.14
C GLU A 244 5.17 0.47 19.85
N ARG A 245 3.98 -0.12 19.73
CA ARG A 245 3.58 -0.87 18.54
C ARG A 245 3.08 0.06 17.44
N VAL A 246 3.46 -0.26 16.21
CA VAL A 246 2.99 0.38 14.99
C VAL A 246 1.59 -0.13 14.66
N ALA A 247 0.63 0.78 14.47
CA ALA A 247 -0.69 0.46 13.96
C ALA A 247 -0.65 0.08 12.47
N GLY A 248 0.22 0.73 11.70
CA GLY A 248 0.46 0.43 10.30
C GLY A 248 1.27 1.51 9.60
N THR A 249 1.65 1.26 8.35
CA THR A 249 2.34 2.23 7.50
C THR A 249 1.33 3.16 6.83
N CYS A 250 1.44 4.47 7.06
CA CYS A 250 0.59 5.51 6.44
C CYS A 250 1.23 6.15 5.22
N ARG A 251 2.56 6.05 5.07
CA ARG A 251 3.29 6.49 3.87
C ARG A 251 4.43 5.55 3.55
N LEU A 252 4.55 5.20 2.28
CA LEU A 252 5.60 4.35 1.75
C LEU A 252 6.98 5.00 1.91
N GLY A 253 7.95 4.20 2.35
CA GLY A 253 9.36 4.56 2.32
C GLY A 253 10.11 3.92 1.16
N LEU A 254 11.40 4.23 1.07
CA LEU A 254 12.34 3.69 0.10
C LEU A 254 13.66 3.33 0.78
N GLN A 255 14.21 2.19 0.39
CA GLN A 255 15.52 1.76 0.84
C GLN A 255 16.32 1.09 -0.29
N MET A 256 17.63 1.13 -0.17
CA MET A 256 18.53 0.26 -0.91
C MET A 256 19.09 -0.80 0.05
N PRO A 257 19.09 -2.08 -0.32
CA PRO A 257 19.70 -3.13 0.49
C PRO A 257 21.20 -2.85 0.61
N GLY A 258 21.78 -3.28 1.75
CA GLY A 258 23.21 -3.19 1.96
C GLY A 258 23.99 -3.93 0.86
N THR A 259 25.13 -3.38 0.46
CA THR A 259 25.97 -3.99 -0.60
C THR A 259 26.67 -5.27 -0.16
N THR A 260 26.75 -5.53 1.14
CA THR A 260 27.34 -6.73 1.72
C THR A 260 26.37 -7.42 2.70
N PRO A 261 26.50 -8.75 2.88
CA PRO A 261 25.73 -9.46 3.91
C PRO A 261 25.98 -8.83 5.29
N GLY A 262 24.91 -8.39 5.96
CA GLY A 262 24.98 -7.74 7.27
C GLY A 262 25.15 -6.21 7.23
N ALA A 263 25.36 -5.59 6.06
CA ALA A 263 25.29 -4.14 5.94
C ALA A 263 23.84 -3.66 6.12
N ALA A 264 23.66 -2.61 6.91
CA ALA A 264 22.36 -1.97 7.08
C ALA A 264 21.85 -1.42 5.76
N ALA A 265 20.55 -1.55 5.50
CA ALA A 265 19.91 -0.93 4.36
C ALA A 265 20.08 0.60 4.42
N HIS A 266 20.37 1.20 3.27
CA HIS A 266 20.46 2.65 3.13
C HIS A 266 19.06 3.21 2.84
N LEU A 267 18.48 3.91 3.81
CA LEU A 267 17.17 4.52 3.67
C LEU A 267 17.26 5.78 2.81
N ILE A 268 16.52 5.78 1.71
CA ILE A 268 16.33 6.96 0.85
C ILE A 268 15.19 7.80 1.42
N LEU A 269 14.09 7.14 1.80
CA LEU A 269 12.91 7.76 2.39
C LEU A 269 12.41 6.89 3.54
N LYS A 270 12.28 7.45 4.73
CA LYS A 270 11.71 6.71 5.87
C LYS A 270 10.21 6.48 5.65
N PRO A 271 9.69 5.27 5.88
CA PRO A 271 8.25 5.08 5.94
C PRO A 271 7.66 5.89 7.10
N LYS A 272 6.48 6.48 6.87
CA LYS A 272 5.70 7.08 7.96
C LYS A 272 4.70 6.09 8.50
N VAL A 273 4.66 5.94 9.80
CA VAL A 273 3.82 4.97 10.50
C VAL A 273 2.89 5.67 11.49
N ALA A 274 1.71 5.09 11.69
CA ALA A 274 0.86 5.44 12.82
C ALA A 274 1.21 4.54 14.00
N LEU A 275 1.19 5.11 15.20
CA LEU A 275 1.43 4.37 16.43
C LEU A 275 0.10 4.00 17.11
N LEU A 276 0.04 2.81 17.70
CA LEU A 276 -1.20 2.24 18.21
C LEU A 276 -1.76 3.04 19.40
N ARG A 277 -0.91 3.57 20.29
CA ARG A 277 -1.35 4.38 21.43
C ARG A 277 -1.99 5.68 20.94
N LYS A 278 -1.33 6.37 20.01
CA LYS A 278 -1.83 7.63 19.41
C LYS A 278 -3.15 7.42 18.67
N LEU A 279 -3.28 6.27 18.00
CA LEU A 279 -4.53 5.90 17.34
C LEU A 279 -5.65 5.64 18.36
N ARG A 280 -5.34 5.00 19.49
CA ARG A 280 -6.28 4.80 20.62
C ARG A 280 -6.68 6.12 21.28
N GLU A 281 -5.75 7.07 21.45
CA GLU A 281 -6.04 8.41 21.96
C GLU A 281 -6.95 9.23 21.01
N SER A 282 -7.04 8.81 19.75
CA SER A 282 -7.91 9.41 18.74
C SER A 282 -9.31 8.78 18.67
N LEU A 283 -9.61 7.79 19.51
CA LEU A 283 -10.96 7.21 19.69
C LEU A 283 -11.72 7.96 20.78
#